data_AF-A0A382MWK2-F1
#
_entry.id   AF-A0A382MWK2-F1
#
_cell.length_a   1.000
_cell.length_b   1.000
_cell.length_c   1.000
_cell.angle_alpha   90.00
_cell.angle_beta   90.00
_cell.angle_gamma   90.00
#
_symmetry.space_group_name_H-M   'P 1'
#
loop_
_entity.id
_entity.type
_entity.pdbx_description
1 polymer ?
#
loop_
_entity_poly.entity_id
_entity_poly.type
_entity_poly.pdbx_seq_one_letter_code
_entity_poly.pdbx_strand_id
1 'polypeptide(L)' 'MAPEEVLKNKPQFISRKQQESYFDNGYLLIENAINSQTLCKLKDITAQAIDDSRQVVQSDA' A
#
# COMPACT_ATOMS: atom_id res chain seq x y z
N MET A 1 -17.45 9.39 -0.94
CA MET A 1 -17.94 8.73 -2.17
C MET A 1 -18.54 7.41 -1.73
N ALA A 2 -19.78 7.14 -2.10
CA ALA A 2 -20.49 5.96 -1.60
C ALA A 2 -20.09 4.70 -2.44
N PRO A 3 -19.95 3.50 -1.85
CA PRO A 3 -19.52 2.29 -2.58
C PRO A 3 -20.32 2.03 -3.86
N GLU A 4 -21.62 2.32 -3.84
CA GLU A 4 -22.59 2.14 -4.92
C GLU A 4 -22.26 3.02 -6.13
N GLU A 5 -21.69 4.21 -5.89
CA GLU A 5 -21.22 5.11 -6.95
C GLU A 5 -19.95 4.58 -7.61
N VAL A 6 -19.05 4.00 -6.81
CA VAL A 6 -17.79 3.42 -7.30
C VAL A 6 -18.04 2.15 -8.11
N LEU A 7 -18.99 1.31 -7.68
CA LEU A 7 -19.36 0.06 -8.36
C LEU A 7 -19.95 0.26 -9.77
N LYS A 8 -20.44 1.47 -10.11
CA LYS A 8 -20.88 1.80 -11.48
C LYS A 8 -19.75 1.72 -12.50
N ASN A 9 -18.51 1.92 -12.06
CA ASN A 9 -17.34 1.92 -12.93
C ASN A 9 -16.70 0.52 -12.98
N LYS A 10 -16.10 0.18 -14.14
CA LYS A 10 -15.32 -1.04 -14.27
C LYS A 10 -13.96 -0.87 -13.55
N PRO A 11 -13.57 -1.79 -12.66
CA PRO A 11 -12.26 -1.77 -12.03
C PRO A 11 -11.12 -1.92 -13.06
N GLN A 12 -10.00 -1.23 -12.83
CA GLN A 12 -8.82 -1.30 -13.71
C GLN A 12 -7.80 -2.36 -13.29
N PHE A 13 -7.57 -2.52 -11.98
CA PHE A 13 -6.45 -3.32 -11.44
C PHE A 13 -6.87 -4.55 -10.64
N ILE A 14 -8.09 -4.56 -10.11
CA ILE A 14 -8.64 -5.66 -9.30
C ILE A 14 -9.91 -6.20 -9.95
N SER A 15 -10.27 -7.43 -9.65
CA SER A 15 -11.57 -7.97 -10.07
C SER A 15 -12.73 -7.28 -9.34
N ARG A 16 -13.94 -7.35 -9.91
CA ARG A 16 -15.18 -6.87 -9.23
C ARG A 16 -15.34 -7.51 -7.84
N LYS A 17 -15.10 -8.82 -7.75
CA LYS A 17 -15.17 -9.57 -6.48
C LYS A 17 -14.19 -9.04 -5.42
N GLN A 18 -12.96 -8.72 -5.82
CA GLN A 18 -11.99 -8.08 -4.91
C GLN A 18 -12.47 -6.68 -4.51
N GLN A 19 -13.03 -5.90 -5.43
CA GLN A 19 -13.55 -4.58 -5.10
C GLN A 19 -14.71 -4.65 -4.09
N GLU A 20 -15.65 -5.58 -4.26
CA GLU A 20 -16.74 -5.83 -3.31
C GLU A 20 -16.19 -6.27 -1.95
N SER A 21 -15.25 -7.22 -1.93
CA SER A 21 -14.58 -7.66 -0.71
C SER A 21 -13.87 -6.51 0.04
N TYR A 22 -13.31 -5.53 -0.67
CA TYR A 22 -12.72 -4.34 -0.05
C TYR A 22 -13.78 -3.50 0.66
N PHE A 23 -14.93 -3.29 0.02
CA PHE A 23 -16.02 -2.52 0.63
C PHE A 23 -16.60 -3.22 1.87
N ASP A 24 -16.68 -4.55 1.85
CA ASP A 24 -17.19 -5.34 2.96
C ASP A 24 -16.20 -5.43 4.14
N ASN A 25 -14.90 -5.56 3.85
CA ASN A 25 -13.89 -5.89 4.86
C ASN A 25 -12.92 -4.75 5.20
N GLY A 26 -12.87 -3.70 4.39
CA GLY A 26 -11.94 -2.57 4.55
C GLY A 26 -10.50 -2.82 4.09
N TYR A 27 -10.18 -4.02 3.57
CA TYR A 27 -8.84 -4.36 3.08
C TYR A 27 -8.88 -5.39 1.95
N LEU A 28 -7.75 -5.54 1.25
CA LEU A 28 -7.52 -6.63 0.30
C LEU A 28 -6.17 -7.30 0.50
N LEU A 29 -6.17 -8.61 0.35
CA LEU A 29 -4.95 -9.39 0.15
C LEU A 29 -4.69 -9.51 -1.36
N ILE A 30 -3.60 -8.91 -1.82
CA ILE A 30 -3.11 -9.03 -3.19
C ILE A 30 -1.70 -9.62 -3.12
N GLU A 31 -1.56 -10.85 -3.59
CA GLU A 31 -0.25 -11.51 -3.64
C GLU A 31 0.67 -10.79 -4.62
N ASN A 32 1.93 -10.59 -4.23
CA ASN A 32 2.94 -9.94 -5.07
C ASN A 32 2.50 -8.60 -5.68
N ALA A 33 1.69 -7.82 -4.96
CA ALA A 33 1.25 -6.48 -5.39
C ALA A 33 2.41 -5.57 -5.79
N ILE A 34 3.59 -5.81 -5.21
CA ILE A 34 4.87 -5.22 -5.59
C ILE A 34 5.81 -6.37 -5.97
N ASN A 35 6.49 -6.23 -7.10
CA ASN A 35 7.48 -7.22 -7.51
C ASN A 35 8.65 -7.30 -6.50
N SER A 36 9.31 -8.46 -6.44
CA SER A 36 10.37 -8.73 -5.45
C SER A 36 11.55 -7.76 -5.54
N GLN A 37 11.96 -7.37 -6.75
CA GLN A 37 13.08 -6.44 -6.95
C GLN A 37 12.77 -5.05 -6.37
N THR A 38 11.58 -4.52 -6.63
CA THR A 38 11.12 -3.26 -6.06
C THR A 38 10.98 -3.37 -4.54
N LEU A 39 10.44 -4.47 -4.04
CA LEU A 39 10.31 -4.70 -2.60
C LEU A 39 11.68 -4.73 -1.89
N CYS A 40 12.69 -5.39 -2.46
CA CYS A 40 14.04 -5.38 -1.91
C CYS A 40 14.60 -3.95 -1.83
N LYS A 41 14.52 -3.18 -2.92
CA LYS A 41 14.97 -1.78 -2.94
C LYS A 41 14.29 -0.92 -1.87
N LEU A 42 12.97 -1.07 -1.70
CA LEU A 42 12.23 -0.35 -0.66
C LEU A 42 12.73 -0.71 0.74
N LYS A 43 13.00 -2.00 1.00
CA LYS A 43 13.55 -2.46 2.28
C LYS A 43 14.94 -1.87 2.54
N ASP A 44 15.82 -1.91 1.55
CA ASP A 44 17.20 -1.41 1.69
C ASP A 44 17.21 0.09 2.00
N ILE A 45 16.44 0.88 1.24
CA ILE A 45 16.33 2.34 1.46
C ILE A 45 15.71 2.65 2.83
N THR A 46 14.66 1.91 3.22
CA THR A 46 14.01 2.11 4.52
C THR A 46 14.95 1.76 5.67
N ALA A 47 15.74 0.70 5.54
CA ALA A 47 16.75 0.32 6.53
C ALA A 47 17.78 1.44 6.73
N GLN A 48 18.32 1.99 5.63
CA GLN A 48 19.25 3.11 5.69
C GLN A 48 18.61 4.34 6.36
N ALA A 49 17.38 4.69 6.00
CA ALA A 49 16.69 5.84 6.60
C ALA A 49 16.47 5.64 8.12
N ILE A 50 16.17 4.42 8.56
CA ILE A 50 16.06 4.07 9.99
C ILE A 50 17.42 4.25 10.67
N ASP A 51 18.50 3.75 10.08
CA ASP A 51 19.83 3.85 10.68
C ASP A 51 20.30 5.30 10.79
N ASP A 52 20.05 6.12 9.76
CA ASP A 52 20.35 7.55 9.76
C ASP A 52 19.50 8.28 10.82
N SER A 53 18.22 7.91 10.98
CA SER A 53 17.31 8.52 11.96
C SER A 53 17.80 8.38 13.40
N ARG A 54 18.59 7.34 13.70
CA ARG A 54 19.15 7.11 15.05
C ARG A 54 20.18 8.16 15.45
N GLN A 55 20.78 8.85 14.48
CA GLN A 55 21.72 9.94 14.73
C GLN A 55 21.01 11.27 15.03
N VAL A 56 19.70 11.35 14.76
CA VAL A 56 18.90 12.54 15.01
C VAL A 56 18.48 12.54 16.48
N VAL A 57 19.17 13.34 17.29
CA VAL A 57 18.94 13.45 18.75
C VAL A 57 18.11 14.67 19.15
N GLN A 58 17.85 15.57 18.21
CA GLN A 58 17.07 16.78 18.43
C GLN A 58 16.08 16.97 17.26
N SER A 59 14.83 17.28 17.61
CA SER A 59 13.80 17.63 16.63
C SER A 59 14.13 18.95 15.95
N ASP A 60 13.70 19.09 14.70
CA ASP A 60 13.71 20.33 13.90
C ASP A 60 12.49 21.25 14.17
N ALA A 61 11.76 20.98 15.26
CA ALA A 61 10.54 21.67 15.68
C ALA A 61 10.81 22.84 16.64
#